data_AF-A4URS7-F1
#
_entry.id   AF-A4URS7-F1
#
_cell.length_a   1.000
_cell.length_b   1.000
_cell.length_c   1.000
_cell.angle_alpha   90.00
_cell.angle_beta   90.00
_cell.angle_gamma   90.00
#
_symmetry.space_group_name_H-M   'P 1'
#
loop_
_entity.id
_entity.type
_entity.pdbx_description
1 polymer ?
#
loop_
_entity_poly.entity_id
_entity_poly.type
_entity_poly.pdbx_seq_one_letter_code
_entity_poly.pdbx_strand_id
1 'polypeptide(L)'
;LTGFILSVAFDILPVQAVVVIIMGCCPGGTSSNILAYWVDGDMDLSISMTTCSTVLALGMMPLCLLIYTKLWVNSGMIVIPFDNIGISLVALIVPVSIGIFVNHKWPRQAKIILKVGSITGALLIVLIAVIGGVLYQSAWII
;
A
#
# COMPACT_ATOMS: atom_id res chain seq x y z
N LEU A 1 2.22 -12.83 5.68
CA LEU A 1 2.99 -14.02 6.14
C LEU A 1 4.42 -14.05 5.61
N THR A 2 4.65 -14.05 4.29
CA THR A 2 6.00 -14.09 3.70
C THR A 2 6.91 -12.98 4.24
N GLY A 3 6.42 -11.74 4.28
CA GLY A 3 7.16 -10.61 4.87
C GLY A 3 7.51 -10.81 6.36
N PHE A 4 6.63 -11.46 7.13
CA PHE A 4 6.89 -11.78 8.54
C PHE A 4 7.98 -12.85 8.69
N ILE A 5 7.91 -13.93 7.90
CA ILE A 5 8.92 -14.99 7.90
C ILE A 5 10.29 -14.43 7.49
N LEU A 6 10.34 -13.61 6.45
CA LEU A 6 11.58 -12.95 6.03
C LEU A 6 12.11 -12.04 7.13
N SER A 7 11.26 -11.26 7.79
CA SER A 7 11.69 -10.36 8.87
C SER A 7 12.30 -11.12 10.05
N VAL A 8 11.74 -12.28 10.40
CA VAL A 8 12.27 -13.13 11.48
C VAL A 8 13.52 -13.88 11.04
N ALA A 9 13.57 -14.39 9.81
CA ALA A 9 14.71 -15.14 9.29
C ALA A 9 15.97 -14.28 9.13
N PHE A 10 15.82 -13.00 8.79
CA PHE A 10 16.93 -12.06 8.61
C PHE A 10 17.23 -11.20 9.85
N ASP A 11 16.52 -11.40 10.97
CA ASP A 11 16.67 -10.66 12.23
C ASP A 11 16.80 -9.12 12.05
N ILE A 12 15.94 -8.57 11.18
CA ILE A 12 16.01 -7.14 10.82
C ILE A 12 15.47 -6.24 11.93
N LEU A 13 15.94 -5.00 11.93
CA LEU A 13 15.50 -3.98 12.88
C LEU A 13 13.97 -3.89 12.91
N PRO A 14 13.35 -3.75 14.08
CA PRO A 14 11.90 -3.80 14.21
C PRO A 14 11.15 -2.76 13.35
N VAL A 15 11.75 -1.59 13.11
CA VAL A 15 11.22 -0.56 12.20
C VAL A 15 11.19 -1.05 10.74
N GLN A 16 12.25 -1.72 10.28
CA GLN A 16 12.32 -2.27 8.92
C GLN A 16 11.34 -3.44 8.76
N ALA A 17 11.18 -4.28 9.78
CA ALA A 17 10.20 -5.35 9.78
C ALA A 17 8.76 -4.83 9.58
N VAL A 18 8.40 -3.74 10.27
CA VAL A 18 7.09 -3.10 10.09
C VAL A 18 6.90 -2.61 8.66
N VAL A 19 7.91 -1.98 8.05
CA VAL A 19 7.84 -1.54 6.64
C VAL A 19 7.64 -2.73 5.70
N VAL A 20 8.39 -3.82 5.88
CA VAL A 20 8.26 -5.04 5.07
C VAL A 20 6.88 -5.67 5.21
N ILE A 21 6.33 -5.69 6.42
CA ILE A 21 4.97 -6.20 6.69
C ILE A 21 3.92 -5.31 6.02
N ILE A 22 4.05 -3.98 6.13
CA ILE A 22 3.15 -3.02 5.47
C ILE A 22 3.15 -3.27 3.96
N MET A 23 4.34 -3.35 3.35
CA MET A 23 4.50 -3.63 1.92
C MET A 23 3.85 -4.95 1.51
N GLY A 24 3.98 -6.00 2.32
CA GLY A 24 3.36 -7.30 2.04
C GLY A 24 1.85 -7.36 2.27
N CYS A 25 1.27 -6.41 2.99
CA CYS A 25 -0.18 -6.33 3.23
C CYS A 25 -0.90 -5.41 2.23
N CYS A 26 -0.15 -4.66 1.41
CA CYS A 26 -0.73 -3.81 0.37
C CYS A 26 -1.43 -4.66 -0.70
N PRO A 27 -2.59 -4.21 -1.24
CA PRO A 27 -3.28 -4.88 -2.34
C PRO A 27 -2.48 -4.81 -3.65
N GLY A 28 -2.93 -5.58 -4.65
CA GLY A 28 -2.35 -5.58 -5.99
C GLY A 28 -2.39 -4.20 -6.65
N GLY A 29 -1.37 -3.89 -7.46
CA GLY A 29 -1.22 -2.61 -8.15
C GLY A 29 -1.62 -2.68 -9.63
N THR A 30 -1.82 -1.51 -10.26
CA THR A 30 -2.19 -1.42 -11.69
C THR A 30 -1.15 -2.03 -12.64
N SER A 31 0.09 -2.21 -12.19
CA SER A 31 1.17 -2.86 -12.94
C SER A 31 0.86 -4.32 -13.29
N SER A 32 0.14 -5.07 -12.45
CA SER A 32 -0.26 -6.45 -12.76
C SER A 32 -1.27 -6.53 -13.91
N ASN A 33 -2.07 -5.48 -14.11
CA ASN A 33 -3.00 -5.41 -15.24
C ASN A 33 -2.26 -5.22 -16.57
N ILE A 34 -1.19 -4.42 -16.58
CA ILE A 34 -0.34 -4.22 -17.77
C ILE A 34 0.44 -5.50 -18.08
N LEU A 35 0.98 -6.19 -17.06
CA LEU A 35 1.68 -7.45 -17.26
C LEU A 35 0.73 -8.53 -17.84
N ALA A 36 -0.49 -8.64 -17.31
CA ALA A 36 -1.49 -9.56 -17.86
C ALA A 36 -1.77 -9.27 -19.34
N TYR A 37 -1.86 -8.00 -19.74
CA TYR A 37 -2.00 -7.61 -21.14
C TYR A 37 -0.80 -8.03 -22.00
N TRP A 38 0.43 -7.86 -21.49
CA TRP A 38 1.65 -8.20 -22.24
C TRP A 38 1.85 -9.69 -22.44
N VAL A 39 1.30 -10.51 -21.54
CA VAL A 39 1.39 -11.98 -21.58
C VAL A 39 0.18 -12.60 -22.31
N ASP A 40 -0.67 -11.78 -22.97
CA ASP A 40 -1.94 -12.22 -23.58
C ASP A 40 -2.86 -12.96 -22.57
N GLY A 41 -2.77 -12.57 -21.31
CA GLY A 41 -3.61 -13.07 -20.23
C GLY A 41 -4.95 -12.34 -20.13
N ASP A 42 -5.83 -12.88 -19.30
CA ASP A 42 -7.18 -12.34 -19.09
C ASP A 42 -7.16 -11.04 -18.28
N MET A 43 -7.17 -9.89 -18.98
CA MET A 43 -7.12 -8.56 -18.35
C MET A 43 -8.33 -8.33 -17.43
N ASP A 44 -9.52 -8.77 -17.86
CA ASP A 44 -10.76 -8.58 -17.10
C ASP A 44 -10.73 -9.30 -15.75
N LEU A 45 -10.11 -10.49 -15.72
CA LEU A 45 -9.89 -11.25 -14.50
C LEU A 45 -8.89 -10.54 -13.58
N SER A 46 -7.78 -10.03 -14.12
CA SER A 46 -6.76 -9.30 -13.36
C SER A 46 -7.33 -8.02 -12.71
N ILE A 47 -8.15 -7.27 -13.46
CA ILE A 47 -8.85 -6.08 -12.95
C ILE A 47 -9.82 -6.47 -11.84
N SER A 48 -10.57 -7.55 -12.02
CA SER A 48 -11.55 -8.03 -11.03
C SER A 48 -10.88 -8.47 -9.73
N MET A 49 -9.78 -9.23 -9.80
CA MET A 49 -9.00 -9.63 -8.63
C MET A 49 -8.35 -8.43 -7.94
N THR A 50 -7.82 -7.47 -8.69
CA THR A 50 -7.23 -6.24 -8.13
C THR A 50 -8.29 -5.41 -7.40
N THR A 51 -9.50 -5.29 -7.97
CA THR A 51 -10.60 -4.58 -7.34
C THR A 51 -11.06 -5.27 -6.06
N CYS A 52 -11.26 -6.59 -6.10
CA CYS A 52 -11.65 -7.38 -4.93
C CYS A 52 -10.60 -7.31 -3.82
N SER A 53 -9.32 -7.49 -4.17
CA SER A 53 -8.21 -7.41 -3.21
C SER A 53 -8.05 -6.01 -2.62
N THR A 54 -8.28 -4.94 -3.37
CA THR A 54 -8.27 -3.57 -2.85
C THR A 54 -9.39 -3.33 -1.84
N VAL A 55 -10.61 -3.81 -2.14
CA VAL A 55 -11.75 -3.71 -1.22
C VAL A 55 -11.49 -4.50 0.06
N LEU A 56 -11.00 -5.75 -0.07
CA LEU A 56 -10.64 -6.58 1.08
C LEU A 56 -9.48 -5.99 1.88
N ALA A 57 -8.49 -5.37 1.22
CA ALA A 57 -7.33 -4.79 1.87
C ALA A 57 -7.68 -3.65 2.82
N LEU A 58 -8.76 -2.90 2.59
CA LEU A 58 -9.21 -1.85 3.51
C LEU A 58 -9.47 -2.39 4.93
N GLY A 59 -9.96 -3.62 5.04
CA GLY A 59 -10.17 -4.31 6.32
C GLY A 59 -9.07 -5.30 6.69
N MET A 60 -8.41 -5.92 5.70
CA MET A 60 -7.38 -6.93 5.98
C MET A 60 -6.01 -6.32 6.31
N MET A 61 -5.64 -5.19 5.69
CA MET A 61 -4.38 -4.49 5.97
C MET A 61 -4.24 -4.08 7.45
N PRO A 62 -5.25 -3.45 8.11
CA PRO A 62 -5.18 -3.20 9.55
C PRO A 62 -5.09 -4.46 10.38
N LEU A 63 -5.90 -5.45 10.04
CA LEU A 63 -5.99 -6.70 10.80
C LEU A 63 -4.65 -7.45 10.77
N CYS A 64 -4.04 -7.55 9.59
CA CYS A 64 -2.73 -8.18 9.41
C CYS A 64 -1.63 -7.43 10.17
N LEU A 65 -1.62 -6.09 10.13
CA LEU A 65 -0.69 -5.29 10.95
C LEU A 65 -0.86 -5.58 12.44
N LEU A 66 -2.09 -5.58 12.95
CA LEU A 66 -2.36 -5.88 14.36
C LEU A 66 -1.92 -7.30 14.75
N ILE A 67 -2.00 -8.27 13.85
CA ILE A 67 -1.61 -9.66 14.14
C ILE A 67 -0.09 -9.82 14.08
N TYR A 68 0.56 -9.39 13.00
CA TYR A 68 1.99 -9.64 12.78
C TYR A 68 2.89 -8.77 13.66
N THR A 69 2.44 -7.58 14.00
CA THR A 69 3.26 -6.64 14.78
C THR A 69 3.24 -6.93 16.29
N LYS A 70 2.30 -7.78 16.78
CA LYS A 70 2.24 -8.19 18.19
C LYS A 70 3.54 -8.79 18.73
N LEU A 71 4.29 -9.50 17.90
CA LEU A 71 5.53 -10.17 18.32
C LEU A 71 6.59 -9.15 18.80
N TRP A 72 6.74 -8.03 18.09
CA TRP A 72 7.71 -6.98 18.42
C TRP A 72 7.23 -5.99 19.48
N VAL A 73 5.92 -5.78 19.58
CA VAL A 73 5.31 -4.92 20.62
C VAL A 73 5.43 -5.56 22.01
N ASN A 74 5.19 -6.87 22.11
CA ASN A 74 5.22 -7.57 23.40
C ASN A 74 6.65 -7.71 23.97
N SER A 75 7.67 -7.60 23.12
CA SER A 75 9.09 -7.60 23.52
C SER A 75 9.59 -6.26 24.06
N GLY A 76 8.74 -5.22 24.14
CA GLY A 76 9.11 -3.91 24.72
C GLY A 76 10.09 -3.07 23.88
N MET A 77 10.41 -3.51 22.67
CA MET A 77 11.46 -2.93 21.81
C MET A 77 10.94 -1.79 20.91
N ILE A 78 9.62 -1.66 20.75
CA ILE A 78 8.97 -0.53 20.07
C ILE A 78 7.64 -0.22 20.75
N VAL A 79 7.44 1.04 21.16
CA VAL A 79 6.10 1.58 21.42
C VAL A 79 5.50 1.93 20.07
N ILE A 80 4.74 1.01 19.50
CA ILE A 80 4.03 1.28 18.25
C ILE A 80 2.80 2.08 18.62
N PRO A 81 2.67 3.33 18.16
CA PRO A 81 1.52 4.15 18.47
C PRO A 81 0.32 3.59 17.72
N PHE A 82 -0.38 2.64 18.36
CA PHE A 82 -1.61 2.04 17.84
C PHE A 82 -2.65 3.12 17.49
N ASP A 83 -2.65 4.24 18.21
CA ASP A 83 -3.47 5.42 17.91
C ASP A 83 -3.17 6.01 16.54
N ASN A 84 -1.89 6.14 16.15
CA ASN A 84 -1.51 6.68 14.84
C ASN A 84 -1.86 5.70 13.70
N ILE A 85 -1.77 4.39 13.95
CA ILE A 85 -2.18 3.38 12.97
C ILE A 85 -3.70 3.42 12.79
N GLY A 86 -4.45 3.49 13.89
CA GLY A 86 -5.91 3.64 13.89
C GLY A 86 -6.38 4.90 13.18
N ILE A 87 -5.75 6.05 13.45
CA ILE A 87 -6.04 7.32 12.77
C ILE A 87 -5.70 7.23 11.27
N SER A 88 -4.55 6.66 10.91
CA SER A 88 -4.15 6.48 9.51
C SER A 88 -5.12 5.57 8.75
N LEU A 89 -5.65 4.56 9.42
CA LEU A 89 -6.67 3.66 8.87
C LEU A 89 -7.99 4.38 8.62
N VAL A 90 -8.49 5.14 9.59
CA VAL A 90 -9.70 5.95 9.42
C VAL A 90 -9.48 6.98 8.30
N ALA A 91 -8.32 7.64 8.28
CA ALA A 91 -7.92 8.59 7.25
C ALA A 91 -7.77 7.96 5.86
N LEU A 92 -7.52 6.66 5.75
CA LEU A 92 -7.51 5.91 4.48
C LEU A 92 -8.92 5.44 4.06
N ILE A 93 -9.72 4.95 5.02
CA ILE A 93 -11.06 4.44 4.75
C ILE A 93 -12.00 5.55 4.26
N VAL A 94 -11.90 6.77 4.81
CA VAL A 94 -12.73 7.91 4.41
C VAL A 94 -12.57 8.27 2.92
N PRO A 95 -11.38 8.59 2.38
CA PRO A 95 -11.24 8.94 0.97
C PRO A 95 -11.50 7.76 0.04
N VAL A 96 -11.17 6.52 0.45
CA VAL A 96 -11.44 5.34 -0.39
C VAL A 96 -12.94 5.06 -0.51
N SER A 97 -13.69 5.12 0.60
CA SER A 97 -15.14 4.95 0.58
C SER A 97 -15.83 6.05 -0.25
N ILE A 98 -15.37 7.30 -0.14
CA ILE A 98 -15.83 8.41 -1.00
C ILE A 98 -15.51 8.13 -2.47
N GLY A 99 -14.30 7.68 -2.78
CA GLY A 99 -13.86 7.35 -4.14
C GLY A 99 -14.72 6.25 -4.78
N ILE A 100 -15.03 5.19 -4.04
CA ILE A 100 -15.92 4.11 -4.49
C ILE A 100 -17.34 4.65 -4.72
N PHE A 101 -17.86 5.45 -3.79
CA PHE A 101 -19.20 6.04 -3.90
C PHE A 101 -19.34 6.97 -5.12
N VAL A 102 -18.35 7.83 -5.37
CA VAL A 102 -18.32 8.73 -6.54
C VAL A 102 -18.22 7.93 -7.83
N ASN A 103 -17.44 6.84 -7.86
CA ASN A 103 -17.33 5.95 -9.01
C ASN A 103 -18.69 5.30 -9.33
N HIS A 104 -19.39 4.82 -8.30
CA HIS A 104 -20.71 4.20 -8.45
C HIS A 104 -21.78 5.20 -8.93
N LYS A 105 -21.83 6.41 -8.35
CA LYS A 105 -22.89 7.39 -8.64
C LYS A 105 -22.64 8.23 -9.90
N TRP A 106 -21.38 8.57 -10.20
CA TRP A 106 -21.01 9.39 -11.36
C TRP A 106 -19.80 8.83 -12.11
N PRO A 107 -19.96 7.72 -12.86
CA PRO A 107 -18.84 7.04 -13.53
C PRO A 107 -18.13 7.94 -14.56
N ARG A 108 -18.85 8.88 -15.19
CA ARG A 108 -18.28 9.81 -16.17
C ARG A 108 -17.35 10.85 -15.53
N GLN A 109 -17.72 11.38 -14.36
CA GLN A 109 -16.89 12.29 -13.56
C GLN A 109 -15.69 11.53 -12.97
N ALA A 110 -15.93 10.31 -12.48
CA ALA A 110 -14.89 9.44 -11.92
C ALA A 110 -13.77 9.15 -12.94
N LYS A 111 -14.09 8.94 -14.23
CA LYS A 111 -13.08 8.78 -15.29
C LYS A 111 -12.17 10.01 -15.44
N ILE A 112 -12.72 11.22 -15.34
CA ILE A 112 -11.93 12.46 -15.43
C ILE A 112 -11.05 12.60 -14.20
N ILE A 113 -11.61 12.38 -13.01
CA ILE A 113 -10.88 12.42 -11.73
C ILE A 113 -9.76 11.38 -11.73
N LEU A 114 -10.01 10.16 -12.19
CA LEU A 114 -9.00 9.11 -12.31
C LEU A 114 -7.87 9.49 -13.28
N LYS A 115 -8.21 10.11 -14.41
CA LYS A 115 -7.21 10.53 -15.41
C LYS A 115 -6.31 11.64 -14.85
N VAL A 116 -6.89 12.66 -14.23
CA VAL A 116 -6.15 13.74 -13.58
C VAL A 116 -5.36 13.21 -12.38
N GLY A 117 -5.97 12.36 -11.57
CA GLY A 117 -5.34 11.74 -10.40
C GLY A 117 -4.15 10.86 -10.76
N SER A 118 -4.24 10.08 -11.84
CA SER A 118 -3.13 9.24 -12.33
C SER A 118 -1.94 10.09 -12.78
N ILE A 119 -2.18 11.17 -13.55
CA ILE A 119 -1.12 12.09 -14.00
C ILE A 119 -0.48 12.80 -12.80
N THR A 120 -1.30 13.31 -11.89
CA THR A 120 -0.83 14.02 -10.69
C THR A 120 -0.06 13.08 -9.76
N GLY A 121 -0.55 11.86 -9.58
CA GLY A 121 0.11 10.81 -8.80
C GLY A 121 1.45 10.39 -9.38
N ALA A 122 1.53 10.20 -10.70
CA ALA A 122 2.79 9.91 -11.38
C ALA A 122 3.80 11.06 -11.20
N LEU A 123 3.37 12.32 -11.35
CA LEU A 123 4.22 13.49 -11.10
C LEU A 123 4.72 13.54 -9.65
N LEU A 124 3.83 13.27 -8.68
CA LEU A 124 4.19 13.22 -7.25
C LEU A 124 5.22 12.13 -6.96
N ILE A 125 5.04 10.92 -7.50
CA ILE A 125 5.99 9.81 -7.32
C ILE A 125 7.36 10.19 -7.90
N VAL A 126 7.40 10.76 -9.10
CA VAL A 126 8.64 11.22 -9.72
C VAL A 126 9.30 12.32 -8.88
N LEU A 127 8.53 13.30 -8.41
CA LEU A 127 9.03 14.38 -7.55
C LEU A 127 9.62 13.82 -6.26
N ILE A 128 8.92 12.93 -5.56
CA ILE A 128 9.40 12.32 -4.31
C ILE A 128 10.64 11.48 -4.57
N ALA A 129 10.70 10.73 -5.67
CA ALA A 129 11.87 9.93 -6.04
C ALA A 129 13.09 10.82 -6.32
N VAL A 130 12.92 11.93 -7.04
CA VAL A 130 13.99 12.90 -7.34
C VAL A 130 14.44 13.60 -6.07
N ILE A 131 13.52 14.11 -5.26
CA ILE A 131 13.82 14.79 -3.99
C ILE A 131 14.49 13.81 -3.04
N GLY A 132 14.00 12.57 -2.94
CA GLY A 132 14.60 11.51 -2.15
C GLY A 132 16.02 11.19 -2.61
N GLY A 133 16.25 11.04 -3.92
CA GLY A 133 17.59 10.82 -4.48
C GLY A 133 18.57 11.98 -4.24
N VAL A 134 18.07 13.22 -4.25
CA VAL A 134 18.89 14.42 -4.02
C VAL A 134 19.15 14.69 -2.54
N LEU A 135 18.15 14.51 -1.67
CA LEU A 135 18.28 14.75 -0.22
C LEU A 135 18.95 13.60 0.52
N TYR A 136 18.72 12.35 0.11
CA TYR A 136 19.37 11.16 0.67
C TYR A 136 20.62 10.75 -0.13
N GLN A 137 21.47 11.71 -0.51
CA GLN A 137 22.83 11.36 -0.96
C GLN A 137 23.60 10.57 0.12
N SER A 138 23.29 10.78 1.40
CA SER A 138 23.89 10.02 2.52
C SER A 138 23.47 8.55 2.62
N ALA A 139 22.40 8.11 1.92
CA ALA A 139 21.97 6.71 1.93
C ALA A 139 22.71 5.83 0.91
N TRP A 140 23.33 6.44 -0.11
CA TRP A 140 24.15 5.75 -1.12
C TRP A 140 25.63 5.65 -0.74
N ILE A 141 26.02 6.30 0.35
CA ILE A 141 27.34 6.16 0.96
C ILE A 141 27.24 5.03 1.98
N ILE A 142 27.18 3.79 1.47
CA ILE A 142 27.47 2.58 2.24
C ILE A 142 28.95 2.27 2.04
#